data_AF-A0A316F9S7-F1
#
_entry.id   AF-A0A316F9S7-F1
#
_cell.length_a   1.000
_cell.length_b   1.000
_cell.length_c   1.000
_cell.angle_alpha   90.00
_cell.angle_beta   90.00
_cell.angle_gamma   90.00
#
_symmetry.space_group_name_H-M   'P 1'
#
loop_
_entity.id
_entity.type
_entity.pdbx_description
1 polymer ?
#
loop_
_entity_poly.entity_id
_entity_poly.type
_entity_poly.pdbx_seq_one_letter_code
_entity_poly.pdbx_strand_id
1 'polypeptide(L)'
;MQPGGLEVDVEVLRGVGRNVADVAATLRETVKGAGTGLTPAAGAASAADIAAREAEKVWLAALQGLAGRVEEYGRSLTTAAQDYLATDQASADGLRRSGAGAGR
;
A
#
# COMPACT_ATOMS: atom_id res chain seq x y z
N MET A 1 19.34 -28.57 -15.76
CA MET A 1 18.23 -27.66 -15.40
C MET A 1 18.81 -26.56 -14.54
N GLN A 2 19.01 -25.36 -15.07
CA GLN A 2 19.35 -24.21 -14.23
C GLN A 2 18.11 -23.89 -13.40
N PRO A 3 18.22 -23.71 -12.07
CA PRO A 3 17.11 -23.20 -11.30
C PRO A 3 16.85 -21.78 -11.82
N GLY A 4 15.70 -21.58 -12.45
CA GLY A 4 15.25 -20.26 -12.86
C GLY A 4 15.11 -19.42 -11.60
N GLY A 5 16.15 -18.65 -11.28
CA GLY A 5 16.09 -17.63 -10.26
C GLY A 5 15.00 -16.67 -10.69
N LEU A 6 13.92 -16.59 -9.91
CA LEU A 6 12.99 -15.48 -9.99
C LEU A 6 13.80 -14.22 -9.68
N GLU A 7 14.25 -13.54 -10.73
CA GLU A 7 14.82 -12.22 -10.64
C GLU A 7 13.66 -11.31 -10.21
N VAL A 8 13.70 -10.88 -8.95
CA VAL A 8 12.67 -10.01 -8.41
C VAL A 8 12.92 -8.64 -9.04
N ASP A 9 12.00 -8.20 -9.89
CA ASP A 9 12.06 -6.84 -10.45
C ASP A 9 11.70 -5.83 -9.36
N VAL A 10 12.75 -5.37 -8.68
CA VAL A 10 12.69 -4.42 -7.57
C VAL A 10 12.13 -3.08 -8.03
N GLU A 11 12.42 -2.65 -9.26
CA GLU A 11 11.92 -1.38 -9.80
C GLU A 11 10.41 -1.44 -10.00
N VAL A 12 9.91 -2.56 -10.54
CA VAL A 12 8.47 -2.82 -10.67
C VAL A 12 7.79 -2.87 -9.30
N LEU A 13 8.36 -3.57 -8.31
CA LEU A 13 7.79 -3.60 -6.95
C LEU A 13 7.73 -2.22 -6.29
N ARG A 14 8.78 -1.40 -6.43
CA ARG A 14 8.78 -0.01 -5.94
C ARG A 14 7.81 0.87 -6.70
N GLY A 15 7.62 0.64 -8.01
CA GLY A 15 6.65 1.33 -8.84
C GLY A 15 5.23 1.02 -8.40
N VAL A 16 4.91 -0.26 -8.22
CA VAL A 16 3.60 -0.73 -7.73
C VAL A 16 3.33 -0.20 -6.33
N GLY A 17 4.30 -0.26 -5.40
CA GLY A 17 4.15 0.28 -4.05
C GLY A 17 3.81 1.78 -4.03
N ARG A 18 4.46 2.57 -4.89
CA ARG A 18 4.16 4.01 -5.05
C ARG A 18 2.77 4.24 -5.64
N ASN A 19 2.41 3.54 -6.71
CA ASN A 19 1.09 3.68 -7.33
C ASN A 19 -0.04 3.33 -6.34
N VAL A 20 0.16 2.29 -5.53
CA VAL A 20 -0.78 1.88 -4.49
C VAL A 20 -0.92 2.96 -3.41
N ALA A 21 0.18 3.58 -2.97
CA ALA A 21 0.15 4.68 -2.02
C ALA A 21 -0.56 5.94 -2.59
N ASP A 22 -0.32 6.28 -3.86
CA ASP A 22 -0.96 7.42 -4.52
C ASP A 22 -2.47 7.21 -4.70
N VAL A 23 -2.89 5.98 -5.03
CA VAL A 23 -4.31 5.61 -5.08
C VAL A 23 -4.94 5.68 -3.69
N ALA A 24 -4.24 5.24 -2.64
CA ALA A 24 -4.73 5.36 -1.26
C ALA A 24 -4.89 6.83 -0.84
N ALA A 25 -3.95 7.70 -1.19
CA ALA A 25 -4.03 9.13 -0.93
C ALA A 25 -5.20 9.77 -1.68
N THR A 26 -5.38 9.44 -2.96
CA THR A 26 -6.51 9.90 -3.78
C THR A 26 -7.85 9.45 -3.21
N LEU A 27 -7.94 8.19 -2.79
CA LEU A 27 -9.13 7.64 -2.13
C LEU A 27 -9.43 8.41 -0.84
N ARG A 28 -8.42 8.68 -0.01
CA ARG A 28 -8.57 9.44 1.23
C ARG A 28 -9.06 10.87 0.99
N GLU A 29 -8.55 11.57 -0.02
CA GLU A 29 -9.02 12.91 -0.37
C GLU A 29 -10.43 12.88 -0.97
N THR A 30 -10.75 11.87 -1.78
CA THR A 30 -12.11 11.67 -2.28
C THR A 30 -13.10 11.40 -1.14
N VAL A 31 -12.71 10.61 -0.14
CA VAL A 31 -13.51 10.35 1.07
C VAL A 31 -13.74 11.62 1.87
N LYS A 32 -12.72 12.47 2.03
CA LYS A 32 -12.87 13.78 2.70
C LYS A 32 -13.80 14.70 1.91
N GLY A 33 -13.69 14.70 0.59
CA GLY A 33 -14.51 15.53 -0.31
C GLY A 33 -15.96 15.04 -0.43
N ALA A 34 -16.20 13.75 -0.27
CA ALA A 34 -17.53 13.13 -0.37
C ALA A 34 -18.45 13.38 0.85
N GLY A 35 -18.06 14.21 1.82
CA GLY A 35 -18.81 14.42 3.06
C GLY A 35 -20.31 14.75 2.88
N THR A 36 -21.13 14.37 3.88
CA THR A 36 -22.55 14.72 4.16
C THR A 36 -23.55 14.75 3.01
N GLY A 37 -23.25 14.14 1.86
CA GLY A 37 -24.17 14.08 0.72
C GLY A 37 -25.32 13.08 0.91
N LEU A 38 -25.24 12.21 1.92
CA LEU A 38 -26.26 11.22 2.24
C LEU A 38 -27.37 11.76 3.15
N THR A 39 -27.17 12.94 3.75
CA THR A 39 -28.18 13.58 4.60
C THR A 39 -28.94 14.66 3.83
N PRO A 40 -30.28 14.60 3.76
CA PRO A 40 -31.08 15.69 3.21
C PRO A 40 -30.79 17.01 3.94
N ALA A 41 -30.75 18.12 3.20
CA ALA A 41 -30.55 19.46 3.76
C ALA A 41 -31.62 19.75 4.84
N ALA A 42 -31.16 19.88 6.09
CA ALA A 42 -31.87 20.32 7.29
C ALA A 42 -33.41 20.21 7.26
N GLY A 43 -33.95 19.11 7.80
CA GLY A 43 -35.37 19.07 8.15
C GLY A 43 -36.02 17.69 8.23
N ALA A 44 -35.58 16.83 9.14
CA ALA A 44 -36.44 15.94 9.93
C ALA A 44 -35.60 15.09 10.90
N ALA A 45 -36.10 14.89 12.12
CA ALA A 45 -35.59 13.89 13.06
C ALA A 45 -36.24 12.52 12.75
N SER A 46 -36.37 12.18 11.47
CA SER A 46 -37.03 10.94 11.08
C SER A 46 -36.11 9.74 11.31
N ALA A 47 -36.70 8.56 11.48
CA ALA A 47 -35.94 7.32 11.57
C ALA A 47 -35.08 7.07 10.32
N ALA A 48 -35.53 7.55 9.15
CA ALA A 48 -34.78 7.45 7.90
C ALA A 48 -33.53 8.35 7.91
N ASP A 49 -33.63 9.57 8.46
CA ASP A 49 -32.48 10.48 8.58
C ASP A 49 -31.43 9.94 9.57
N ILE A 50 -31.87 9.36 10.69
CA ILE A 50 -30.97 8.72 11.65
C ILE A 50 -30.27 7.52 10.99
N ALA A 51 -31.02 6.67 10.28
CA ALA A 51 -30.44 5.53 9.57
C ALA A 51 -29.44 5.97 8.49
N ALA A 52 -29.74 7.03 7.74
CA ALA A 52 -28.84 7.59 6.73
C ALA A 52 -27.53 8.10 7.36
N ARG A 53 -27.60 8.82 8.50
CA ARG A 53 -26.42 9.30 9.22
C ARG A 53 -25.55 8.17 9.77
N GLU A 54 -26.16 7.13 10.32
CA GLU A 54 -25.40 5.97 10.82
C GLU A 54 -24.78 5.17 9.68
N ALA A 55 -25.49 4.99 8.57
CA ALA A 55 -24.95 4.36 7.37
C ALA A 55 -23.76 5.18 6.80
N GLU A 56 -23.86 6.50 6.78
CA GLU A 56 -22.76 7.39 6.37
C GLU A 56 -21.52 7.23 7.25
N LYS A 57 -21.68 7.20 8.59
CA LYS A 57 -20.57 6.98 9.52
C LYS A 57 -19.88 5.64 9.28
N VAL A 58 -20.66 4.55 9.15
CA VAL A 58 -20.12 3.21 8.91
C VAL A 58 -19.39 3.15 7.57
N TRP A 59 -19.96 3.75 6.54
CA TRP A 59 -19.36 3.83 5.21
C TRP A 59 -18.02 4.59 5.22
N LEU A 60 -17.97 5.77 5.85
CA LEU A 60 -16.74 6.55 5.99
C LEU A 60 -15.66 5.80 6.77
N ALA A 61 -16.04 5.12 7.87
CA ALA A 61 -15.11 4.30 8.64
C ALA A 61 -14.55 3.12 7.82
N ALA A 62 -15.41 2.46 7.02
CA ALA A 62 -14.98 1.37 6.15
C ALA A 62 -14.01 1.86 5.06
N LEU A 63 -14.28 3.02 4.45
CA LEU A 63 -13.40 3.63 3.46
C LEU A 63 -12.05 4.05 4.04
N GLN A 64 -12.04 4.62 5.25
CA GLN A 64 -10.79 4.93 5.95
C GLN A 64 -9.98 3.66 6.26
N GLY A 65 -10.64 2.60 6.72
CA GLY A 65 -9.99 1.31 6.96
C GLY A 65 -9.47 0.63 5.69
N LEU A 66 -10.16 0.79 4.56
CA LEU A 66 -9.67 0.33 3.26
C LEU A 66 -8.42 1.12 2.83
N ALA A 67 -8.46 2.46 2.90
CA ALA A 67 -7.33 3.31 2.53
C ALA A 67 -6.07 2.97 3.36
N GLY A 68 -6.23 2.76 4.67
CA GLY A 68 -5.12 2.36 5.55
C GLY A 68 -4.48 1.02 5.15
N ARG A 69 -5.30 0.01 4.81
CA ARG A 69 -4.80 -1.30 4.35
C ARG A 69 -4.06 -1.22 3.01
N VAL A 70 -4.54 -0.38 2.10
CA VAL A 70 -3.88 -0.15 0.79
C VAL A 70 -2.52 0.53 1.01
N GLU A 71 -2.45 1.54 1.87
CA GLU A 71 -1.19 2.20 2.21
C GLU A 71 -0.18 1.23 2.86
N GLU A 72 -0.63 0.42 3.81
CA GLU A 72 0.20 -0.59 4.47
C GLU A 72 0.74 -1.65 3.50
N TYR A 73 -0.09 -2.07 2.53
CA TYR A 73 0.32 -2.99 1.48
C TYR A 73 1.41 -2.37 0.58
N GLY A 74 1.24 -1.12 0.15
CA GLY A 74 2.25 -0.40 -0.64
C GLY A 74 3.58 -0.24 0.09
N ARG A 75 3.53 0.02 1.41
CA ARG A 75 4.73 0.08 2.27
C ARG A 75 5.42 -1.28 2.36
N SER A 76 4.66 -2.34 2.56
CA SER A 76 5.19 -3.72 2.62
C SER A 76 5.91 -4.12 1.33
N LEU A 77 5.35 -3.80 0.16
CA LEU A 77 6.00 -4.05 -1.13
C LEU A 77 7.32 -3.27 -1.27
N THR A 78 7.34 -2.02 -0.81
CA THR A 78 8.54 -1.18 -0.84
C THR A 78 9.63 -1.72 0.08
N THR A 79 9.28 -2.15 1.28
CA THR A 79 10.21 -2.80 2.22
C THR A 79 10.77 -4.09 1.64
N ALA A 80 9.91 -4.97 1.10
CA ALA A 80 10.36 -6.22 0.48
C ALA A 80 11.36 -5.98 -0.66
N ALA A 81 11.13 -4.94 -1.48
CA ALA A 81 12.05 -4.55 -2.53
C ALA A 81 13.41 -4.07 -1.98
N GLN A 82 13.43 -3.36 -0.85
CA GLN A 82 14.67 -2.93 -0.19
C GLN A 82 15.43 -4.12 0.42
N ASP A 83 14.73 -5.02 1.09
CA ASP A 83 15.31 -6.22 1.71
C ASP A 83 15.95 -7.15 0.67
N TYR A 84 15.31 -7.30 -0.49
CA TYR A 84 15.86 -8.07 -1.60
C TYR A 84 17.18 -7.46 -2.10
N LEU A 85 17.21 -6.15 -2.38
CA LEU A 85 18.45 -5.48 -2.81
C LEU A 85 19.58 -5.60 -1.79
N ALA A 86 19.28 -5.44 -0.51
CA ALA A 86 20.27 -5.56 0.56
C ALA A 86 20.86 -6.97 0.62
N THR A 87 20.00 -7.99 0.47
CA THR A 87 20.42 -9.40 0.46
C THR A 87 21.25 -9.76 -0.76
N ASP A 88 20.84 -9.29 -1.94
CA ASP A 88 21.59 -9.48 -3.19
C ASP A 88 22.97 -8.84 -3.11
N GLN A 89 23.05 -7.58 -2.65
CA GLN A 89 24.31 -6.87 -2.49
C GLN A 89 25.24 -7.57 -1.49
N ALA A 90 24.72 -8.01 -0.34
CA ALA A 90 25.49 -8.75 0.65
C ALA A 90 26.03 -10.08 0.07
N SER A 91 25.24 -10.75 -0.77
CA SER A 91 25.64 -12.00 -1.43
C SER A 91 26.74 -11.75 -2.47
N ALA A 92 26.59 -10.71 -3.30
CA ALA A 92 27.59 -10.29 -4.28
C ALA A 92 28.90 -9.86 -3.60
N ASP A 93 28.84 -9.15 -2.48
CA ASP A 93 30.00 -8.76 -1.67
C ASP A 93 30.70 -9.97 -1.03
N GLY A 94 29.94 -10.98 -0.62
CA GLY A 94 30.46 -12.27 -0.16
C GLY A 94 31.24 -13.00 -1.25
N LEU A 95 30.65 -13.11 -2.45
CA LEU A 95 31.30 -13.74 -3.60
C LEU A 95 32.58 -13.01 -4.02
N ARG A 96 32.59 -11.67 -4.05
CA ARG A 96 33.79 -10.88 -4.36
C ARG A 96 34.92 -11.10 -3.36
N ARG A 97 34.61 -11.20 -2.06
CA ARG A 97 35.61 -11.48 -1.02
C ARG A 97 36.17 -12.90 -1.10
N SER A 98 35.32 -13.91 -1.31
CA SER A 98 35.74 -15.31 -1.41
C SER A 98 36.54 -15.59 -2.69
N GLY A 99 36.15 -14.98 -3.81
CA GLY A 99 36.89 -15.08 -5.07
C GLY A 99 38.27 -14.40 -5.03
N ALA A 100 38.38 -13.27 -4.32
CA ALA A 100 39.66 -12.60 -4.08
C ALA A 100 40.59 -13.40 -3.12
N GLY A 101 40.03 -14.25 -2.26
CA GLY A 101 40.77 -15.14 -1.36
C GLY A 101 41.25 -16.44 -2.02
N ALA A 102 40.56 -16.93 -3.05
CA ALA A 102 40.92 -18.16 -3.78
C ALA A 102 41.99 -17.96 -4.87
N GLY A 103 42.41 -16.72 -5.12
CA GLY A 103 43.42 -16.35 -6.12
C GLY A 103 44.82 -16.07 -5.55
N ARG A 104 45.10 -16.44 -4.29
CA ARG A 104 46.43 -16.34 -3.66
C ARG A 104 46.96 -17.69 -3.24
#